data_AF-A0AAW9CL26-F1
#
_entry.id   AF-A0AAW9CL26-F1
#
_cell.length_a   1.000
_cell.length_b   1.000
_cell.length_c   1.000
_cell.angle_alpha   90.00
_cell.angle_beta   90.00
_cell.angle_gamma   90.00
#
_symmetry.space_group_name_H-M   'P 1'
#
loop_
_entity.id
_entity.type
_entity.pdbx_description
1 polymer ?
#
loop_
_entity_poly.entity_id
_entity_poly.type
_entity_poly.pdbx_seq_one_letter_code
_entity_poly.pdbx_strand_id
1 'polypeptide(L)'
;MGAFTQDFIVQKTNRKKHKPAAMDVPARLWNPDGTPFAGGSSTPADGSVTNAMLAGGITADKLAAGVIPTVPKAAYVADPAGDTPTKAEYVALRDALVTAGLMRPKA
;
A
#
# COMPACT_ATOMS: atom_id res chain seq x y z
N MET A 1 4.78 22.15 -12.49
CA MET A 1 5.69 21.12 -13.05
C MET A 1 6.53 21.79 -14.12
N GLY A 2 7.86 21.68 -14.06
CA GLY A 2 8.73 22.16 -15.15
C GLY A 2 8.58 21.29 -16.40
N ALA A 3 8.90 21.82 -17.58
CA ALA A 3 8.93 21.04 -18.80
C ALA A 3 10.01 19.94 -18.72
N PHE A 4 9.67 18.71 -19.08
CA PHE A 4 10.63 17.63 -19.22
C PHE A 4 11.40 17.83 -20.53
N THR A 5 12.70 18.12 -20.44
CA THR A 5 13.59 18.28 -21.60
C THR A 5 14.50 17.06 -21.71
N GLN A 6 14.56 16.46 -22.90
CA GLN A 6 15.40 15.32 -23.20
C GLN A 6 16.07 15.53 -24.56
N ASP A 7 17.37 15.25 -24.61
CA ASP A 7 18.16 15.39 -25.83
C ASP A 7 18.20 14.05 -26.58
N PHE A 8 18.08 14.15 -27.90
CA PHE A 8 18.26 13.01 -28.80
C PHE A 8 19.65 13.08 -29.41
N ILE A 9 20.53 12.16 -29.01
CA ILE A 9 21.91 12.13 -29.52
C ILE A 9 22.06 10.97 -30.50
N VAL A 10 22.54 11.32 -31.68
CA VAL A 10 22.97 10.37 -32.71
C VAL A 10 24.42 9.98 -32.44
N GLN A 11 24.65 8.72 -32.04
CA GLN A 11 26.00 8.28 -31.69
C GLN A 11 26.85 8.10 -32.95
N LYS A 12 28.05 8.67 -32.94
CA LYS A 12 29.02 8.47 -34.01
C LYS A 12 29.46 7.00 -34.04
N THR A 13 29.22 6.34 -35.17
CA THR A 13 29.80 5.00 -35.43
C THR A 13 31.17 5.16 -36.07
N ASN A 14 32.12 4.27 -35.78
CA ASN A 14 33.44 4.23 -36.46
C ASN A 14 33.39 3.80 -37.94
N ARG A 15 32.22 3.85 -38.59
CA ARG A 15 32.06 3.49 -40.01
C ARG A 15 32.48 4.66 -40.89
N LYS A 16 33.36 4.38 -41.86
CA LYS A 16 33.92 5.38 -42.80
C LYS A 16 32.90 5.97 -43.79
N LYS A 17 31.71 5.37 -43.98
CA LYS A 17 30.66 5.88 -44.89
C LYS A 17 29.26 5.49 -44.36
N HIS A 18 28.35 6.46 -44.30
CA HIS A 18 26.91 6.19 -44.09
C HIS A 18 26.24 5.94 -45.44
N LYS A 19 25.41 4.89 -45.54
CA LYS A 19 24.56 4.67 -46.72
C LYS A 19 23.35 5.62 -46.62
N PRO A 20 22.93 6.31 -47.70
CA PRO A 20 21.71 7.11 -47.69
C PRO A 20 20.50 6.17 -47.61
N ALA A 21 20.10 5.83 -46.39
CA ALA A 21 18.93 5.04 -46.03
C ALA A 21 18.50 5.47 -44.62
N ALA A 22 17.43 4.87 -44.09
CA ALA A 22 16.99 5.07 -42.70
C ALA A 22 18.19 5.02 -41.74
N MET A 23 18.21 5.92 -40.75
CA MET A 23 19.25 6.10 -39.73
C MET A 23 19.95 4.78 -39.31
N ASP A 24 21.10 4.47 -39.93
CA ASP A 24 21.91 3.25 -39.70
C ASP A 24 22.94 3.46 -38.55
N VAL A 25 22.58 4.30 -37.59
CA VAL A 25 23.39 4.66 -36.42
C VAL A 25 22.54 4.52 -35.15
N PRO A 26 23.11 3.98 -34.06
CA PRO A 26 22.37 3.86 -32.82
C PRO A 26 22.06 5.25 -32.28
N ALA A 27 20.77 5.49 -32.02
CA ALA A 27 20.31 6.69 -31.33
C ALA A 27 20.02 6.37 -29.86
N ARG A 28 20.34 7.32 -28.98
CA ARG A 28 20.08 7.19 -27.54
C ARG A 28 19.48 8.48 -26.99
N LEU A 29 18.61 8.32 -25.99
CA LEU A 29 18.05 9.42 -25.21
C LEU A 29 19.01 9.77 -24.08
N TRP A 30 19.34 11.04 -23.94
CA TRP A 30 20.25 11.57 -22.93
C TRP A 30 19.58 12.69 -22.13
N ASN A 31 19.95 12.81 -20.85
CA ASN A 31 19.58 13.95 -20.03
C ASN A 31 20.39 15.19 -20.48
N PRO A 32 19.88 16.43 -20.26
CA PRO A 32 20.61 17.66 -20.57
C PRO A 32 21.97 17.80 -19.87
N ASP A 33 22.19 17.06 -18.78
CA ASP A 33 23.45 17.01 -18.02
C ASP A 33 24.51 16.07 -18.62
N GLY A 34 24.22 15.41 -19.74
CA GLY A 34 25.16 14.51 -20.40
C GLY A 34 25.19 13.10 -19.79
N THR A 35 24.20 12.70 -19.00
CA THR A 35 24.07 11.31 -18.55
C THR A 35 23.09 10.52 -19.43
N PRO A 36 23.31 9.20 -19.64
CA PRO A 36 22.33 8.36 -20.32
C PRO A 36 20.98 8.41 -19.59
N PHE A 37 19.88 8.50 -20.33
CA PHE A 37 18.56 8.46 -19.71
C PHE A 37 18.33 7.09 -19.05
N ALA A 38 18.20 7.09 -17.72
CA ALA A 38 17.66 5.96 -16.97
C ALA A 38 16.14 6.19 -16.89
N GLY A 39 15.35 5.29 -17.48
CA GLY A 39 13.89 5.39 -17.43
C GLY A 39 13.34 5.56 -16.01
N GLY A 40 12.10 6.05 -15.90
CA GLY A 40 11.46 6.24 -14.61
C GLY A 40 11.40 4.96 -13.78
N SER A 41 11.54 5.10 -12.46
CA SER A 41 11.37 4.00 -11.51
C SER A 41 9.92 3.50 -11.53
N SER A 42 9.72 2.18 -11.52
CA SER A 42 8.42 1.56 -11.27
C SER A 42 8.00 1.63 -9.80
N THR A 43 8.93 2.00 -8.91
CA THR A 43 8.68 2.13 -7.48
C THR A 43 8.26 3.57 -7.17
N PRO A 44 7.10 3.78 -6.52
CA PRO A 44 6.72 5.10 -6.01
C PRO A 44 7.81 5.67 -5.11
N ALA A 45 8.08 6.97 -5.22
CA ALA A 45 9.02 7.63 -4.33
C ALA A 45 8.48 7.65 -2.88
N ASP A 46 9.38 7.67 -1.90
CA ASP A 46 8.99 7.77 -0.49
C ASP A 46 8.12 9.02 -0.25
N GLY A 47 6.99 8.84 0.45
CA GLY A 47 6.05 9.92 0.73
C GLY A 47 5.24 10.43 -0.48
N SER A 48 5.40 9.85 -1.67
CA SER A 48 4.64 10.24 -2.87
C SER A 48 3.17 9.81 -2.84
N VAL A 49 2.84 8.82 -2.02
CA VAL A 49 1.46 8.35 -1.80
C VAL A 49 0.84 9.13 -0.65
N THR A 50 -0.17 9.95 -0.95
CA THR A 50 -0.88 10.76 0.04
C THR A 50 -2.17 10.09 0.50
N ASN A 51 -2.70 10.49 1.67
CA ASN A 51 -4.00 10.00 2.15
C ASN A 51 -5.13 10.25 1.15
N ALA A 52 -5.10 11.36 0.42
CA ALA A 52 -6.10 11.67 -0.60
C ALA A 52 -6.09 10.69 -1.77
N MET A 53 -4.90 10.16 -2.14
CA MET A 53 -4.77 9.13 -3.19
C MET A 53 -5.32 7.77 -2.74
N LEU A 54 -5.36 7.52 -1.44
CA LEU A 54 -5.88 6.28 -0.85
C LEU A 54 -7.38 6.37 -0.51
N ALA A 55 -7.89 7.58 -0.28
CA ALA A 55 -9.25 7.82 0.18
C ALA A 55 -10.30 7.34 -0.84
N GLY A 56 -11.33 6.65 -0.35
CA GLY A 56 -12.48 6.20 -1.14
C GLY A 56 -12.22 5.03 -2.11
N GLY A 57 -10.95 4.72 -2.39
CA GLY A 57 -10.56 3.66 -3.33
C GLY A 57 -10.24 2.31 -2.69
N ILE A 58 -9.85 2.27 -1.42
CA ILE A 58 -9.46 1.04 -0.73
C ILE A 58 -10.62 0.53 0.13
N THR A 59 -11.17 -0.63 -0.24
CA THR A 59 -12.26 -1.33 0.44
C THR A 59 -11.76 -2.65 1.04
N ALA A 60 -12.50 -3.23 1.99
CA ALA A 60 -12.06 -4.43 2.73
C ALA A 60 -11.72 -5.62 1.83
N ASP A 61 -12.43 -5.80 0.72
CA ASP A 61 -12.22 -6.83 -0.30
C ASP A 61 -10.90 -6.66 -1.09
N LYS A 62 -10.33 -5.45 -1.11
CA LYS A 62 -9.05 -5.16 -1.77
C LYS A 62 -7.84 -5.43 -0.89
N LEU A 63 -8.06 -5.68 0.40
CA LEU A 63 -7.00 -5.94 1.36
C LEU A 63 -6.79 -7.45 1.50
N ALA A 64 -5.53 -7.85 1.66
CA ALA A 64 -5.22 -9.24 1.94
C ALA A 64 -5.85 -9.68 3.27
N ALA A 65 -6.16 -10.97 3.38
CA ALA A 65 -6.70 -11.55 4.61
C ALA A 65 -5.79 -11.24 5.81
N GLY A 66 -6.38 -10.77 6.91
CA GLY A 66 -5.67 -10.43 8.15
C GLY A 66 -5.17 -8.97 8.25
N VAL A 67 -5.25 -8.16 7.18
CA VAL A 67 -4.92 -6.72 7.26
C VAL A 67 -5.92 -5.95 8.11
N ILE A 68 -7.22 -6.21 7.92
CA ILE A 68 -8.25 -5.73 8.83
C ILE A 68 -8.37 -6.77 9.94
N PRO A 69 -8.01 -6.45 11.20
CA PRO A 69 -8.18 -7.39 12.29
C PRO A 69 -9.67 -7.65 12.52
N THR A 70 -10.02 -8.92 12.72
CA THR A 70 -11.36 -9.28 13.19
C THR A 70 -11.53 -8.78 14.60
N VAL A 71 -12.56 -7.96 14.84
CA VAL A 71 -12.93 -7.55 16.20
C VAL A 71 -13.54 -8.76 16.92
N PRO A 72 -12.99 -9.22 18.06
CA PRO A 72 -13.55 -10.31 18.81
C PRO A 72 -14.96 -9.95 19.31
N LYS A 73 -15.85 -10.94 19.38
CA LYS A 73 -17.22 -10.77 19.86
C LYS A 73 -17.51 -11.76 20.98
N ALA A 74 -18.02 -11.25 22.11
CA ALA A 74 -18.50 -12.10 23.18
C ALA A 74 -19.80 -12.82 22.81
N ALA A 75 -19.95 -14.03 23.34
CA ALA A 75 -21.22 -14.72 23.32
C ALA A 75 -22.27 -13.89 24.10
N TYR A 76 -23.52 -13.98 23.68
CA TYR A 76 -24.62 -13.37 24.42
C TYR A 76 -24.75 -14.03 25.79
N VAL A 77 -24.86 -13.20 26.83
CA VAL A 77 -25.19 -13.61 28.20
C VAL A 77 -26.60 -13.11 28.47
N ALA A 78 -27.47 -14.01 28.93
CA ALA A 78 -28.86 -13.68 29.21
C ALA A 78 -29.00 -12.51 30.19
N ASP A 79 -30.04 -11.72 30.00
CA ASP A 79 -30.34 -10.60 30.89
C ASP A 79 -30.63 -11.11 32.33
N PRO A 80 -30.27 -10.33 33.37
CA PRO A 80 -30.56 -10.70 34.75
C PRO A 80 -32.06 -10.92 34.97
N ALA A 81 -32.41 -11.92 35.77
CA ALA A 81 -33.82 -12.27 36.00
C ALA A 81 -34.57 -11.27 36.89
N GLY A 82 -33.88 -10.32 37.53
CA GLY A 82 -34.46 -9.31 38.40
C GLY A 82 -33.71 -7.98 38.38
N ASP A 83 -34.19 -7.01 39.15
CA ASP A 83 -33.70 -5.61 39.08
C ASP A 83 -32.27 -5.42 39.59
N THR A 84 -31.73 -6.37 40.37
CA THR A 84 -30.35 -6.34 40.88
C THR A 84 -29.58 -7.54 40.36
N PRO A 85 -28.51 -7.32 39.55
CA PRO A 85 -27.66 -8.40 39.09
C PRO A 85 -27.01 -9.16 40.26
N THR A 86 -27.07 -10.48 40.20
CA THR A 86 -26.39 -11.36 41.14
C THR A 86 -24.90 -11.45 40.82
N LYS A 87 -24.12 -11.88 41.82
CA LYS A 87 -22.69 -12.17 41.62
C LYS A 87 -22.45 -13.22 40.52
N ALA A 88 -23.34 -14.20 40.39
CA ALA A 88 -23.22 -15.25 39.39
C ALA A 88 -23.40 -14.70 37.96
N GLU A 89 -24.39 -13.84 37.74
CA GLU A 89 -24.64 -13.20 36.45
C GLU A 89 -23.48 -12.27 36.04
N TYR A 90 -22.92 -11.51 36.99
CA TYR A 90 -21.72 -10.71 36.72
C TYR A 90 -20.51 -11.57 36.34
N VAL A 91 -20.31 -12.69 37.04
CA VAL A 91 -19.23 -13.63 36.74
C VAL A 91 -19.42 -14.26 35.36
N ALA A 92 -20.64 -14.63 34.98
CA ALA A 92 -20.94 -15.16 33.65
C ALA A 92 -20.62 -14.14 32.54
N LEU A 93 -20.99 -12.87 32.73
CA LEU A 93 -20.62 -11.79 31.80
C LEU A 93 -19.10 -11.63 31.68
N ARG A 94 -18.40 -11.54 32.82
CA ARG A 94 -16.94 -11.43 32.85
C ARG A 94 -16.29 -12.59 32.10
N ASP A 95 -16.73 -13.82 32.36
CA ASP A 95 -16.13 -15.02 31.77
C ASP A 95 -16.40 -15.08 30.25
N ALA A 96 -17.57 -14.62 29.78
CA ALA A 96 -17.85 -14.45 28.35
C ALA A 96 -16.91 -13.42 27.69
N LEU A 97 -16.62 -12.30 28.37
CA LEU A 97 -15.69 -11.28 27.87
C LEU A 97 -14.23 -11.78 27.85
N VAL A 98 -13.81 -12.52 28.87
CA VAL A 98 -12.47 -13.13 28.93
C VAL A 98 -12.31 -14.20 27.84
N THR A 99 -13.32 -15.05 27.66
CA THR A 99 -13.34 -16.08 26.61
C THR A 99 -13.25 -15.47 25.22
N ALA A 100 -13.90 -14.32 25.01
CA ALA A 100 -13.82 -13.57 23.75
C ALA A 100 -12.50 -12.82 23.56
N GLY A 101 -11.60 -12.81 24.54
CA GLY A 101 -10.36 -12.02 24.49
C GLY A 101 -10.58 -10.51 24.62
N LEU A 102 -11.77 -10.07 25.03
CA LEU A 102 -12.12 -8.66 25.26
C LEU A 102 -11.69 -8.18 26.65
N MET A 103 -11.44 -9.09 27.59
CA MET A 103 -11.00 -8.81 28.95
C MET A 103 -9.84 -9.73 29.36
N ARG A 104 -8.88 -9.21 30.13
CA ARG A 104 -7.78 -10.02 30.66
C ARG A 104 -8.31 -10.96 31.75
N PRO A 105 -7.82 -12.22 31.81
CA PRO A 105 -8.15 -13.12 32.91
C PRO A 105 -7.59 -12.57 34.22
N LYS A 106 -8.20 -13.01 35.34
CA LYS A 106 -7.65 -12.74 36.66
C LYS A 106 -6.26 -13.40 36.76
N ALA A 107 -5.28 -12.64 37.24
CA ALA A 107 -3.96 -13.15 37.59
C ALA A 107 -4.01 -14.09 38.79
#